data_AF-A0A7C5YNI9-F1
#
_entry.id   AF-A0A7C5YNI9-F1
#
_cell.length_a   1.000
_cell.length_b   1.000
_cell.length_c   1.000
_cell.angle_alpha   90.00
_cell.angle_beta   90.00
_cell.angle_gamma   90.00
#
_symmetry.space_group_name_H-M   'P 1'
#
loop_
_entity.id
_entity.type
_entity.pdbx_description
1 polymer ?
#
loop_
_entity_poly.entity_id
_entity_poly.type
_entity_poly.pdbx_seq_one_letter_code
_entity_poly.pdbx_strand_id
1 'polypeptide(L)' 'MWLKRVEINGFKSFCEPISLEFTPGICVVVGPNGCGKSNIVEAIRRAMGEQGL' A
#
# COMPACT_ATOMS: atom_id res chain seq x y z
N MET A 1 -0.44 -9.43 16.45
CA MET A 1 0.52 -8.99 15.42
C MET A 1 -0.24 -8.16 14.39
N TRP A 2 0.31 -7.05 13.90
CA TRP A 2 -0.37 -6.13 12.96
C TRP A 2 0.65 -5.45 12.05
N LEU A 3 0.21 -4.96 10.88
CA LEU A 3 1.04 -4.26 9.90
C LEU A 3 1.37 -2.86 10.40
N LYS A 4 2.63 -2.58 10.77
CA LYS A 4 3.01 -1.27 11.35
C LYS A 4 3.21 -0.17 10.32
N ARG A 5 3.87 -0.50 9.23
CA ARG A 5 4.28 0.45 8.19
C ARG A 5 4.36 -0.23 6.85
N VAL A 6 4.05 0.51 5.79
CA VAL A 6 4.34 0.14 4.40
C VAL A 6 5.14 1.28 3.78
N GLU A 7 6.31 0.96 3.24
CA GLU A 7 7.14 1.88 2.47
C GLU A 7 7.04 1.47 0.99
N ILE A 8 6.67 2.42 0.14
CA ILE A 8 6.47 2.18 -1.30
C ILE A 8 7.36 3.17 -2.05
N ASN A 9 8.19 2.65 -2.96
CA ASN A 9 9.07 3.45 -3.80
C ASN A 9 9.10 2.86 -5.21
N GLY A 10 8.83 3.69 -6.23
CA GLY A 10 8.84 3.28 -7.63
C GLY A 10 7.79 2.22 -8.01
N PHE A 11 6.65 2.15 -7.32
CA PHE A 11 5.62 1.14 -7.56
C PHE A 11 4.34 1.75 -8.16
N LYS A 12 4.06 1.41 -9.43
CA LYS A 12 2.89 1.88 -10.18
C LYS A 12 2.75 3.41 -10.13
N SER A 13 1.68 3.92 -9.49
CA SER A 13 1.42 5.35 -9.36
C SER A 13 2.28 6.04 -8.30
N PHE A 14 3.04 5.30 -7.49
CA PHE A 14 3.92 5.84 -6.45
C PHE A 14 5.36 5.92 -6.98
N CYS A 15 5.63 6.98 -7.77
CA CYS A 15 6.97 7.25 -8.31
C CYS A 15 7.93 7.72 -7.20
N GLU A 16 7.48 8.64 -6.36
CA GLU A 16 8.21 9.12 -5.20
C GLU A 16 8.02 8.19 -3.99
N PRO A 17 9.02 8.12 -3.08
CA PRO A 17 8.91 7.30 -1.88
C PRO A 17 7.79 7.82 -0.96
N ILE A 18 6.92 6.91 -0.54
CA ILE A 18 5.88 7.18 0.45
C ILE A 18 5.98 6.21 1.62
N SER A 19 5.63 6.68 2.81
CA SER A 19 5.55 5.88 4.04
C SER A 19 4.14 5.98 4.61
N LEU A 20 3.49 4.83 4.75
CA LEU A 20 2.16 4.71 5.33
C LEU A 20 2.29 4.07 6.72
N GLU A 21 2.01 4.83 7.76
CA GLU A 21 1.94 4.32 9.12
C GLU A 21 0.52 3.87 9.44
N PHE A 22 0.42 2.69 10.03
CA PHE A 22 -0.84 2.11 10.45
C PHE A 22 -0.98 2.21 11.96
N THR A 23 -2.21 2.13 12.44
CA THR A 23 -2.52 2.00 13.87
C THR A 23 -3.23 0.67 14.11
N PRO A 24 -3.15 0.11 15.33
CA PRO A 24 -3.93 -1.06 15.68
C PRO A 24 -5.43 -0.81 15.48
N GLY A 25 -6.16 -1.82 14.99
CA GLY A 25 -7.59 -1.73 14.72
C GLY A 25 -7.90 -1.65 13.23
N ILE A 26 -8.81 -0.75 12.85
CA ILE A 26 -9.29 -0.60 11.47
C ILE A 26 -8.68 0.67 10.87
N CYS A 27 -7.95 0.51 9.76
CA CYS A 27 -7.45 1.62 8.94
C CYS A 27 -8.20 1.64 7.60
N VAL A 28 -8.65 2.82 7.16
CA VAL A 28 -9.41 2.99 5.92
C VAL A 28 -8.65 3.92 4.99
N VAL A 29 -8.38 3.44 3.77
CA VAL A 29 -7.75 4.24 2.71
C VAL A 29 -8.84 4.85 1.83
N VAL A 30 -8.92 6.18 1.79
CA VAL A 30 -9.92 6.95 1.01
C VAL A 30 -9.26 7.94 0.07
N GLY A 31 -10.02 8.42 -0.93
CA GLY A 31 -9.54 9.36 -1.93
C GLY A 31 -10.28 9.23 -3.27
N PRO A 32 -10.07 10.16 -4.21
CA PRO A 32 -10.74 10.15 -5.52
C PRO A 32 -10.47 8.90 -6.36
N ASN A 33 -11.35 8.59 -7.32
CA ASN A 33 -11.11 7.48 -8.25
C ASN A 33 -9.85 7.72 -9.08
N GLY A 34 -9.07 6.66 -9.29
CA GLY A 34 -7.80 6.75 -10.02
C GLY A 34 -6.58 7.25 -9.22
N CYS A 35 -6.74 7.69 -7.97
CA CYS A 35 -5.60 8.25 -7.18
C CYS A 35 -4.61 7.20 -6.62
N GLY A 36 -4.71 5.93 -7.02
CA GLY A 36 -3.75 4.88 -6.62
C GLY A 36 -4.06 4.11 -5.34
N LYS A 37 -5.25 4.26 -4.74
CA LYS A 37 -5.64 3.52 -3.50
C LYS A 37 -5.42 2.01 -3.61
N SER A 38 -5.89 1.39 -4.69
CA SER A 38 -5.76 -0.06 -4.91
C SER A 38 -4.30 -0.50 -5.10
N ASN A 39 -3.43 0.41 -5.55
CA ASN A 39 -2.00 0.11 -5.72
C ASN A 39 -1.30 -0.10 -4.36
N ILE A 40 -1.81 0.47 -3.27
CA ILE A 40 -1.30 0.21 -1.90
C ILE A 40 -1.51 -1.25 -1.54
N VAL A 41 -2.72 -1.77 -1.79
CA VAL A 41 -3.06 -3.18 -1.52
C VAL A 41 -2.20 -4.10 -2.38
N GLU A 42 -1.98 -3.76 -3.64
CA GLU A 42 -1.15 -4.55 -4.54
C GLU A 42 0.34 -4.51 -4.17
N ALA A 43 0.85 -3.38 -3.69
CA ALA A 43 2.21 -3.28 -3.17
C ALA A 43 2.41 -4.20 -1.96
N ILE A 44 1.45 -4.20 -1.03
CA ILE A 44 1.46 -5.09 0.15
C ILE A 44 1.46 -6.56 -0.29
N ARG A 45 0.55 -6.94 -1.19
CA ARG A 45 0.46 -8.29 -1.76
C ARG A 45 1.79 -8.73 -2.40
N ARG A 46 2.36 -7.86 -3.23
CA ARG A 46 3.65 -8.11 -3.91
C ARG A 46 4.79 -8.28 -2.91
N ALA A 47 4.83 -7.47 -1.85
CA ALA A 47 5.82 -7.57 -0.77
C ALA A 47 5.67 -8.87 0.05
N MET A 48 4.44 -9.39 0.17
CA MET A 48 4.16 -10.69 0.79
C MET A 48 4.49 -11.89 -0.11
N GLY A 49 5.02 -11.65 -1.31
CA GLY A 49 5.41 -12.70 -2.25
C GLY A 49 4.29 -13.18 -3.17
N GLU A 50 3.16 -12.47 -3.24
CA GLU A 50 2.13 -12.75 -4.25
C GLU A 50 2.72 -12.46 -5.64
N GLN A 51 3.04 -13.53 -6.36
CA GLN A 51 3.39 -13.46 -7.77
C GLN A 51 2.09 -13.53 -8.57
N GLY A 52 1.91 -12.60 -9.51
CA GLY A 52 0.74 -12.60 -10.38
C GLY A 52 0.57 -13.97 -11.02
N LEU A 53 -0.68 -14.39 -11.11
CA LEU A 53 -1.10 -15.60 -11.80
C LEU A 53 -0.57 -15.63 -13.24
#